data_AF-A0A952FFG6-F1
#
_entry.id   AF-A0A952FFG6-F1
#
_cell.length_a   1.000
_cell.length_b   1.000
_cell.length_c   1.000
_cell.angle_alpha   90.00
_cell.angle_beta   90.00
_cell.angle_gamma   90.00
#
_symmetry.space_group_name_H-M   'P 1'
#
loop_
_entity.id
_entity.type
_entity.pdbx_description
1 polymer ?
#
loop_
_entity_poly.entity_id
_entity_poly.type
_entity_poly.pdbx_seq_one_letter_code
_entity_poly.pdbx_strand_id
1 'polypeptide(L)'
;GANAARDFLKRHGIADSDIDLVWDSIALHTTPGIPEHKHPVVALVTAGVEMDVLGLAFHDFTQEQRRQVVHAHPRGPDFKHGIIEAFAHGTIRKPDTTFGNVKADVLARMDLTYKRVDFTDVILNSDWES
;
A
#
# COMPACT_ATOMS: atom_id res chain seq x y z
N GLY A 1 2.64 4.41 -7.21
CA GLY A 1 3.78 3.48 -7.04
C GLY A 1 4.02 2.67 -8.30
N ALA A 2 3.10 1.75 -8.62
CA ALA A 2 3.27 0.76 -9.69
C ALA A 2 3.68 1.37 -11.05
N ASN A 3 2.99 2.42 -11.51
CA ASN A 3 3.35 3.10 -12.78
C ASN A 3 4.79 3.64 -12.78
N ALA A 4 5.23 4.25 -11.68
CA ALA A 4 6.60 4.77 -11.58
C ALA A 4 7.65 3.66 -11.59
N ALA A 5 7.35 2.52 -10.95
CA ALA A 5 8.21 1.33 -10.96
C ALA A 5 8.32 0.73 -12.36
N ARG A 6 7.20 0.58 -13.08
CA ARG A 6 7.19 0.15 -14.49
C ARG A 6 8.06 1.06 -15.34
N ASP A 7 7.83 2.38 -15.28
CA ASP A 7 8.55 3.32 -16.13
C ASP A 7 10.06 3.32 -15.82
N PHE A 8 10.42 3.13 -14.54
CA PHE A 8 11.81 2.94 -14.12
C PHE A 8 12.42 1.67 -14.72
N LEU A 9 11.76 0.52 -14.59
CA LEU A 9 12.27 -0.76 -15.07
C LEU A 9 12.37 -0.81 -16.60
N LYS A 10 11.42 -0.19 -17.32
CA LYS A 10 11.49 -0.04 -18.78
C LYS A 10 12.77 0.67 -19.23
N ARG A 11 13.15 1.75 -18.54
CA ARG A 11 14.41 2.48 -18.85
C ARG A 11 15.67 1.66 -18.59
N HIS A 12 15.58 0.58 -17.81
CA HIS A 12 16.69 -0.32 -17.51
C HIS A 12 16.68 -1.61 -18.36
N GLY A 13 15.79 -1.70 -19.36
CA GLY A 13 15.75 -2.85 -20.27
C GLY A 13 15.30 -4.17 -19.62
N ILE A 14 14.54 -4.08 -18.53
CA ILE A 14 13.94 -5.25 -17.87
C ILE A 14 12.82 -5.82 -18.75
N ALA A 15 12.65 -7.15 -18.74
CA ALA A 15 11.64 -7.83 -19.54
C ALA A 15 10.22 -7.42 -19.11
N ASP A 16 9.31 -7.31 -20.08
CA ASP A 16 7.92 -6.88 -19.82
C ASP A 16 7.20 -7.80 -18.82
N SER A 17 7.48 -9.10 -18.82
CA SER A 17 6.90 -10.04 -17.85
C SER A 17 7.28 -9.75 -16.40
N ASP A 18 8.53 -9.35 -16.17
CA ASP A 18 9.01 -9.01 -14.81
C ASP A 18 8.46 -7.64 -14.40
N ILE A 19 8.32 -6.73 -15.36
CA ILE A 19 7.70 -5.43 -15.16
C ILE A 19 6.24 -5.59 -14.74
N ASP A 20 5.48 -6.44 -15.42
CA ASP A 20 4.08 -6.73 -15.10
C ASP A 20 3.97 -7.35 -13.71
N LEU A 21 4.87 -8.27 -13.36
CA LEU A 21 4.89 -8.88 -12.03
C LEU A 21 5.17 -7.87 -10.91
N VAL A 22 6.13 -6.96 -11.11
CA VAL A 22 6.41 -5.87 -10.16
C VAL A 22 5.24 -4.91 -10.08
N TRP A 23 4.64 -4.57 -11.21
CA TRP A 23 3.50 -3.67 -11.27
C TRP A 23 2.32 -4.25 -10.49
N ASP A 24 1.96 -5.51 -10.72
CA ASP A 24 0.88 -6.21 -9.99
C ASP A 24 1.18 -6.27 -8.49
N SER A 25 2.42 -6.59 -8.12
CA SER A 25 2.84 -6.64 -6.72
C SER A 25 2.63 -5.30 -6.01
N ILE A 26 3.03 -4.18 -6.65
CA ILE A 26 2.86 -2.84 -6.06
C ILE A 26 1.41 -2.35 -6.16
N ALA A 27 0.66 -2.69 -7.20
CA ALA A 27 -0.71 -2.24 -7.34
C ALA A 27 -1.64 -2.91 -6.31
N LEU A 28 -1.39 -4.19 -6.01
CA LEU A 28 -2.30 -5.01 -5.21
C LEU A 28 -1.90 -5.18 -3.75
N HIS A 29 -0.70 -4.75 -3.33
CA HIS A 29 -0.16 -5.01 -1.97
C HIS A 29 -0.99 -4.49 -0.78
N THR A 30 -2.00 -3.65 -1.02
CA THR A 30 -2.94 -3.16 0.01
C THR A 30 -4.39 -3.47 -0.33
N THR A 31 -4.64 -4.48 -1.18
CA THR A 31 -5.98 -4.89 -1.59
C THR A 31 -6.29 -6.27 -1.01
N PRO A 32 -6.91 -6.36 0.18
CA PRO A 32 -7.21 -7.65 0.80
C PRO A 32 -8.06 -8.55 -0.10
N GLY A 33 -7.83 -9.86 -0.05
CA GLY A 33 -8.64 -10.87 -0.75
C GLY A 33 -8.33 -11.06 -2.24
N ILE A 34 -7.37 -10.33 -2.81
CA ILE A 34 -6.95 -10.51 -4.22
C ILE A 34 -5.56 -11.17 -4.34
N PRO A 35 -4.52 -10.71 -3.62
CA PRO A 35 -3.15 -11.21 -3.79
C PRO A 35 -2.98 -12.71 -3.57
N GLU A 36 -3.75 -13.34 -2.68
CA GLU A 36 -3.73 -14.79 -2.43
C GLU A 36 -4.12 -15.64 -3.65
N HIS A 37 -4.81 -15.04 -4.62
CA HIS A 37 -5.23 -15.69 -5.87
C HIS A 37 -4.32 -15.34 -7.06
N LYS A 38 -3.22 -14.60 -6.83
CA LYS A 38 -2.30 -14.12 -7.87
C LYS A 38 -0.95 -14.85 -7.79
N HIS A 39 0.02 -14.38 -8.57
CA HIS A 39 1.37 -14.95 -8.59
C HIS A 39 1.98 -14.95 -7.17
N PRO A 40 2.75 -15.98 -6.75
CA PRO A 40 3.28 -16.08 -5.38
C PRO A 40 4.10 -14.86 -4.92
N VAL A 41 4.79 -14.18 -5.84
CA VAL A 41 5.51 -12.94 -5.53
C VAL A 41 4.57 -11.81 -5.13
N VAL A 42 3.40 -11.68 -5.78
CA VAL A 42 2.37 -10.70 -5.43
C VAL A 42 1.84 -11.00 -4.02
N ALA A 43 1.50 -12.26 -3.75
CA ALA A 43 1.05 -12.69 -2.43
C ALA A 43 2.11 -12.43 -1.34
N LEU A 44 3.38 -12.73 -1.63
CA LEU A 44 4.49 -12.56 -0.69
C LEU A 44 4.75 -11.08 -0.36
N VAL A 45 4.68 -10.18 -1.34
CA VAL A 45 4.82 -8.74 -1.12
C VAL A 45 3.70 -8.21 -0.21
N THR A 46 2.46 -8.64 -0.45
CA THR A 46 1.32 -8.30 0.41
C THR A 46 1.52 -8.83 1.84
N ALA A 47 1.85 -10.11 2.00
CA ALA A 47 2.07 -10.73 3.32
C ALA A 47 3.18 -10.03 4.11
N GLY A 48 4.24 -9.57 3.43
CA GLY A 48 5.30 -8.78 4.05
C GLY A 48 4.81 -7.42 4.57
N VAL A 49 4.00 -6.71 3.78
CA VAL A 49 3.40 -5.42 4.19
C VAL A 49 2.43 -5.61 5.35
N GLU A 50 1.58 -6.63 5.27
CA GLU A 50 0.61 -6.98 6.31
C GLU A 50 1.29 -7.33 7.64
N MET A 51 2.36 -8.13 7.59
CA MET A 51 3.14 -8.45 8.78
C MET A 51 3.87 -7.22 9.35
N ASP A 52 4.61 -6.48 8.52
CA ASP A 52 5.45 -5.39 9.02
C ASP A 52 4.64 -4.18 9.51
N VAL A 53 3.58 -3.81 8.79
CA VAL A 53 2.80 -2.59 9.08
C VAL A 53 1.58 -2.88 9.96
N LEU A 54 0.82 -3.94 9.67
CA LEU A 54 -0.44 -4.26 10.36
C LEU A 54 -0.25 -5.25 11.51
N GLY A 55 0.86 -6.00 11.52
CA GLY A 55 1.12 -7.05 12.50
C GLY A 55 0.31 -8.32 12.26
N LEU A 56 -0.20 -8.54 11.05
CA LEU A 56 -0.88 -9.80 10.70
C LEU A 56 0.12 -10.95 10.68
N ALA A 57 -0.34 -12.15 11.06
CA ALA A 57 0.51 -13.34 11.22
C ALA A 57 1.69 -13.16 12.18
N PHE A 58 1.69 -12.12 13.04
CA PHE A 58 2.83 -11.81 13.91
C PHE A 58 3.26 -13.03 14.72
N HIS A 59 2.31 -13.75 15.31
CA HIS A 59 2.56 -14.91 16.17
C HIS A 59 2.93 -16.20 15.42
N ASP A 60 2.77 -16.23 14.09
CA ASP A 60 3.18 -17.38 13.27
C ASP A 60 4.71 -17.45 13.13
N PHE A 61 5.40 -16.33 13.41
CA PHE A 61 6.85 -16.25 13.50
C PHE A 61 7.33 -16.30 14.95
N THR A 62 8.44 -16.99 15.17
CA THR A 62 9.12 -16.98 16.48
C THR A 62 9.65 -15.59 16.81
N GLN A 63 9.84 -15.31 18.10
CA GLN A 63 10.47 -14.06 18.53
C GLN A 63 11.85 -13.87 17.90
N GLU A 64 12.63 -14.95 17.76
CA GLU A 64 13.96 -14.91 17.18
C GLU A 64 13.94 -14.51 15.70
N GLN A 65 13.07 -15.13 14.89
CA GLN A 65 12.91 -14.75 13.48
C GLN A 65 12.54 -13.27 13.31
N ARG A 66 11.60 -12.77 14.12
CA ARG A 66 11.21 -11.35 14.09
C ARG A 66 12.38 -10.44 14.50
N ARG A 67 13.16 -10.83 15.52
CA ARG A 67 14.35 -10.08 15.98
C ARG A 67 15.44 -10.01 14.93
N GLN A 68 15.70 -11.10 14.21
CA GLN A 68 16.71 -11.14 13.14
C GLN A 68 16.39 -10.14 12.03
N VAL A 69 15.13 -10.06 11.59
CA VAL A 69 14.69 -9.12 10.56
C VAL A 69 14.89 -7.67 11.01
N VAL A 70 14.40 -7.30 12.20
CA VAL A 70 14.53 -5.90 12.69
C VAL A 70 15.95 -5.54 13.12
N HIS A 71 16.81 -6.54 13.37
CA HIS A 71 18.23 -6.31 13.60
C HIS A 71 18.98 -6.01 12.28
N ALA A 72 18.71 -6.80 11.23
CA ALA A 72 19.28 -6.56 9.89
C ALA A 72 18.73 -5.30 9.22
N HIS A 73 17.46 -4.98 9.47
CA HIS A 73 16.77 -3.81 8.95
C HIS A 73 16.10 -3.02 10.08
N PRO A 74 16.86 -2.19 10.82
CA PRO A 74 16.34 -1.40 11.91
C PRO A 74 15.21 -0.46 11.47
N ARG A 75 14.10 -0.49 12.23
CA ARG A 75 12.90 0.30 11.94
C ARG A 75 12.99 1.76 12.43
N GLY A 76 14.01 2.09 13.21
CA GLY A 76 14.11 3.38 13.90
C GLY A 76 13.23 3.47 15.16
N PRO A 77 13.39 4.53 15.95
CA PRO A 77 12.76 4.65 17.26
C PRO A 77 11.24 4.94 17.21
N ASP A 78 10.74 5.55 16.14
CA ASP A 78 9.33 5.98 16.03
C ASP A 78 8.69 5.58 14.69
N PHE A 79 8.91 4.31 14.31
CA PHE A 79 8.46 3.79 13.02
C PHE A 79 6.97 4.04 12.74
N LYS A 80 6.11 3.86 13.76
CA LYS A 80 4.65 3.95 13.57
C LYS A 80 4.18 5.37 13.22
N HIS A 81 4.72 6.41 13.85
CA HIS A 81 4.41 7.78 13.45
C HIS A 81 5.12 8.14 12.15
N GLY A 82 6.41 7.77 12.02
CA GLY A 82 7.19 8.06 10.81
C GLY A 82 6.58 7.47 9.53
N ILE A 83 6.04 6.26 9.56
CA ILE A 83 5.39 5.66 8.38
C ILE A 83 4.06 6.36 8.05
N ILE A 84 3.28 6.79 9.06
CA ILE A 84 2.05 7.56 8.86
C ILE A 84 2.37 8.91 8.21
N GLU A 85 3.38 9.61 8.71
CA GLU A 85 3.87 10.87 8.14
C GLU A 85 4.34 10.68 6.69
N ALA A 86 5.16 9.65 6.43
CA ALA A 86 5.63 9.35 5.08
C ALA A 86 4.48 9.08 4.11
N PHE A 87 3.45 8.35 4.54
CA PHE A 87 2.24 8.13 3.75
C PHE A 87 1.50 9.44 3.48
N ALA A 88 1.30 10.29 4.49
CA ALA A 88 0.63 11.57 4.33
C ALA A 88 1.39 12.49 3.37
N HIS A 89 2.71 12.64 3.53
CA HIS A 89 3.54 13.43 2.62
C HIS A 89 3.47 12.94 1.17
N GLY A 90 3.35 11.63 0.96
CA GLY A 90 3.21 11.04 -0.36
C GLY A 90 1.84 11.30 -1.02
N THR A 91 0.77 11.49 -0.25
CA THR A 91 -0.61 11.57 -0.78
C THR A 91 -1.26 12.93 -0.63
N ILE A 92 -0.79 13.81 0.26
CA ILE A 92 -1.43 15.11 0.56
C ILE A 92 -1.56 16.03 -0.67
N ARG A 93 -0.64 15.90 -1.64
CA ARG A 93 -0.68 16.66 -2.91
C ARG A 93 -1.55 16.02 -3.98
N LYS A 94 -2.13 14.85 -3.70
CA LYS A 94 -2.96 14.04 -4.61
C LYS A 94 -4.11 13.37 -3.83
N PRO A 95 -4.91 14.14 -3.06
CA PRO A 95 -5.89 13.58 -2.13
C PRO A 95 -6.91 12.67 -2.82
N ASP A 96 -7.30 12.97 -4.06
CA ASP A 96 -8.26 12.18 -4.84
C ASP A 96 -7.78 10.74 -5.10
N THR A 97 -6.47 10.49 -5.09
CA THR A 97 -5.90 9.14 -5.25
C THR A 97 -6.14 8.22 -4.05
N THR A 98 -6.70 8.76 -2.96
CA THR A 98 -7.02 8.00 -1.75
C THR A 98 -8.44 7.44 -1.75
N PHE A 99 -9.27 7.80 -2.75
CA PHE A 99 -10.62 7.26 -2.86
C PHE A 99 -10.61 5.72 -2.92
N GLY A 100 -11.44 5.10 -2.08
CA GLY A 100 -11.56 3.64 -2.01
C GLY A 100 -10.37 2.90 -1.38
N ASN A 101 -9.42 3.58 -0.72
CA ASN A 101 -8.29 2.90 -0.09
C ASN A 101 -7.88 3.49 1.27
N VAL A 102 -7.03 2.74 1.99
CA VAL A 102 -6.61 3.04 3.38
C VAL A 102 -5.86 4.37 3.55
N LYS A 103 -5.36 4.98 2.47
CA LYS A 103 -4.69 6.29 2.56
C LYS A 103 -5.65 7.42 2.90
N ALA A 104 -6.96 7.22 2.70
CA ALA A 104 -7.95 8.19 3.13
C ALA A 104 -7.96 8.33 4.66
N ASP A 105 -7.66 7.26 5.42
CA ASP A 105 -7.57 7.31 6.89
C ASP A 105 -6.32 8.04 7.37
N VAL A 106 -5.22 7.85 6.65
CA VAL A 106 -3.97 8.59 6.88
C VAL A 106 -4.21 10.09 6.70
N LEU A 107 -4.80 10.51 5.57
CA LEU A 107 -5.05 11.93 5.33
C LEU A 107 -6.07 12.53 6.30
N ALA A 108 -7.15 11.80 6.63
CA ALA A 108 -8.12 12.27 7.63
C ALA A 108 -7.51 12.51 9.01
N ARG A 109 -6.45 11.76 9.36
CA ARG A 109 -5.71 11.96 10.61
C ARG A 109 -4.69 13.11 10.53
N MET A 110 -4.02 13.27 9.39
CA MET A 110 -2.85 14.13 9.26
C MET A 110 -3.16 15.53 8.69
N ASP A 111 -4.30 15.69 8.02
CA ASP A 111 -4.76 16.96 7.44
C ASP A 111 -6.22 17.20 7.84
N LEU A 112 -6.44 18.12 8.78
CA LEU A 112 -7.78 18.48 9.26
C LEU A 112 -8.65 19.15 8.20
N THR A 113 -8.06 19.59 7.08
CA THR A 113 -8.79 20.17 5.95
C THR A 113 -9.18 19.14 4.89
N TYR A 114 -8.64 17.92 4.98
CA TYR A 114 -8.93 16.85 4.03
C TYR A 114 -10.41 16.45 4.10
N LYS A 115 -11.06 16.47 2.94
CA LYS A 115 -12.44 15.99 2.76
C LYS A 115 -12.41 14.69 1.98
N ARG A 116 -12.88 13.63 2.62
CA ARG A 116 -13.03 12.32 1.99
C ARG A 116 -14.13 12.38 0.94
N VAL A 117 -13.87 11.78 -0.22
CA VAL A 117 -14.92 11.52 -1.21
C VAL A 117 -15.79 10.39 -0.70
N ASP A 118 -17.09 10.64 -0.60
CA ASP A 118 -18.09 9.65 -0.23
C ASP A 118 -18.55 8.87 -1.48
N PHE A 119 -18.42 7.55 -1.44
CA PHE A 119 -18.79 6.69 -2.58
C PHE A 119 -20.31 6.67 -2.82
N THR A 120 -21.12 6.77 -1.75
CA THR A 120 -22.57 6.79 -1.86
C THR A 120 -23.05 8.10 -2.50
N ASP A 121 -22.43 9.23 -2.17
CA ASP A 121 -22.71 10.50 -2.84
C ASP A 121 -22.38 10.43 -4.34
N VAL A 122 -21.29 9.75 -4.72
CA VAL A 122 -20.94 9.55 -6.14
C VAL A 122 -22.03 8.75 -6.88
N ILE A 123 -22.62 7.73 -6.24
CA ILE A 123 -23.72 6.96 -6.83
C ILE A 123 -24.99 7.81 -6.96
N LEU A 124 -25.38 8.47 -5.87
CA LEU A 124 -26.62 9.27 -5.81
C LEU A 124 -26.62 10.46 -6.77
N ASN A 125 -25.44 10.98 -7.11
CA ASN A 125 -25.26 12.08 -8.04
C ASN A 125 -24.79 11.62 -9.44
N SER A 126 -24.85 10.32 -9.75
CA SER A 126 -24.54 9.85 -11.09
C SER A 126 -25.64 10.24 -12.09
N ASP A 127 -25.26 10.53 -13.33
CA ASP A 127 -26.20 10.96 -14.39
C ASP A 127 -27.17 9.85 -14.86
N TRP A 128 -27.01 8.63 -14.34
CA TRP A 128 -27.90 7.52 -14.68
C TRP A 128 -29.27 7.72 -14.06
N GLU A 129 -30.32 7.69 -14.88
CA GLU A 129 -31.70 7.64 -14.39
C GLU A 129 -31.90 6.38 -13.53
N SER A 130 -32.49 6.55 -12.35
CA SER A 130 -32.81 5.50 -11.37
C SER A 130 -34.29 5.48 -11.06
#